data_AF-A0A7R7EIN0-F1
#
_entry.id   AF-A0A7R7EIN0-F1
#
_cell.length_a   1.000
_cell.length_b   1.000
_cell.length_c   1.000
_cell.angle_alpha   90.00
_cell.angle_beta   90.00
_cell.angle_gamma   90.00
#
_symmetry.space_group_name_H-M   'P 1'
#
loop_
_entity.id
_entity.type
_entity.pdbx_description
1 polymer ?
#
loop_
_entity_poly.entity_id
_entity_poly.type
_entity_poly.pdbx_seq_one_letter_code
_entity_poly.pdbx_strand_id
1 'polypeptide(L)'
;MPQMNKGGKYIFGKSIIKQDNSIQFPTQAIVEYDIKSEGYIYLMTGSKATGGFCVMRKGLLYPSKLGHILTDNKGLCDYSIPMGEFIPYKGRSYCWITIDDSGRIQLTDEMMHILNLENGMELLSIRSSDIAFTMGAEGPLLEKAKQFSGEIEVY
;
A
#
# COMPACT_ATOMS: atom_id res chain seq x y z
N MET A 1 2.57 17.49 -4.30
CA MET A 1 1.60 16.62 -3.59
C MET A 1 0.54 17.47 -2.91
N PRO A 2 -0.75 17.33 -3.26
CA PRO A 2 -1.82 18.01 -2.56
C PRO A 2 -2.00 17.52 -1.12
N GLN A 3 -2.55 18.37 -0.28
CA GLN A 3 -3.05 18.01 1.06
C GLN A 3 -4.55 18.27 1.08
N MET A 4 -5.34 17.31 1.58
CA MET A 4 -6.80 17.45 1.63
C MET A 4 -7.27 18.42 2.73
N ASN A 5 -6.41 18.70 3.71
CA ASN A 5 -6.62 19.69 4.76
C ASN A 5 -5.29 20.41 5.01
N LYS A 6 -5.34 21.67 5.45
CA LYS A 6 -4.14 22.41 5.84
C LYS A 6 -3.39 21.67 6.97
N GLY A 7 -2.14 21.29 6.72
CA GLY A 7 -1.33 20.50 7.66
C GLY A 7 -1.71 19.01 7.73
N GLY A 8 -2.54 18.52 6.81
CA GLY A 8 -2.93 17.12 6.71
C GLY A 8 -1.88 16.24 6.03
N LYS A 9 -2.26 14.97 5.79
CA LYS A 9 -1.42 14.04 5.03
C LYS A 9 -1.28 14.49 3.57
N TYR A 10 -0.11 14.21 3.00
CA TYR A 10 0.16 14.42 1.58
C TYR A 10 -0.38 13.24 0.77
N ILE A 11 -0.92 13.56 -0.41
CA ILE A 11 -1.45 12.57 -1.36
C ILE A 11 -0.51 12.50 -2.56
N PHE A 12 -0.08 11.29 -2.92
CA PHE A 12 0.73 11.04 -4.11
C PHE A 12 -0.12 11.00 -5.38
N GLY A 13 -1.35 10.50 -5.26
CA GLY A 13 -2.27 10.34 -6.39
C GLY A 13 -3.38 9.35 -6.03
N LYS A 14 -4.09 8.89 -7.05
CA LYS A 14 -5.03 7.76 -6.97
C LYS A 14 -4.55 6.64 -7.88
N SER A 15 -4.84 5.40 -7.52
CA SER A 15 -4.63 4.25 -8.39
C SER A 15 -5.95 3.51 -8.60
N ILE A 16 -6.26 3.16 -9.84
CA ILE A 16 -7.44 2.37 -10.17
C ILE A 16 -7.05 0.89 -10.22
N ILE A 17 -7.81 0.05 -9.52
CA ILE A 17 -7.68 -1.40 -9.64
C ILE A 17 -8.20 -1.82 -11.02
N LYS A 18 -7.34 -2.35 -11.88
CA LYS A 18 -7.70 -2.75 -13.24
C LYS A 18 -8.47 -4.08 -13.25
N GLN A 19 -9.04 -4.44 -14.39
CA GLN A 19 -9.85 -5.66 -14.56
C GLN A 19 -9.08 -6.97 -14.35
N ASP A 20 -7.75 -6.91 -14.45
CA ASP A 20 -6.87 -8.02 -14.16
C ASP A 20 -6.37 -8.01 -12.71
N ASN A 21 -6.95 -7.22 -11.80
CA ASN A 21 -6.55 -7.01 -10.39
C ASN A 21 -5.19 -6.31 -10.20
N SER A 22 -4.66 -5.70 -11.26
CA SER A 22 -3.41 -4.96 -11.15
C SER A 22 -3.60 -3.52 -10.69
N ILE A 23 -2.55 -2.98 -10.05
CA ILE A 23 -2.52 -1.63 -9.51
C ILE A 23 -1.18 -0.99 -9.86
N GLN A 24 -1.20 0.18 -10.49
CA GLN A 24 -0.01 1.00 -10.72
C GLN A 24 0.18 1.96 -9.54
N PHE A 25 1.35 1.93 -8.89
CA PHE A 25 1.64 2.94 -7.87
C PHE A 25 2.03 4.29 -8.49
N PRO A 26 1.71 5.41 -7.81
CA PRO A 26 2.15 6.72 -8.28
C PRO A 26 3.66 6.83 -8.40
N THR A 27 4.14 7.44 -9.48
CA THR A 27 5.59 7.59 -9.77
C THR A 27 6.34 8.23 -8.61
N GLN A 28 5.75 9.24 -7.97
CA GLN A 28 6.39 9.90 -6.83
C GLN A 28 6.52 8.98 -5.61
N ALA A 29 5.54 8.12 -5.33
CA ALA A 29 5.64 7.14 -4.24
C ALA A 29 6.72 6.10 -4.55
N ILE A 30 6.81 5.66 -5.80
CA ILE A 30 7.84 4.72 -6.26
C ILE A 30 9.24 5.29 -6.02
N VAL A 31 9.47 6.54 -6.42
CA VAL A 31 10.76 7.23 -6.26
C VAL A 31 11.07 7.51 -4.78
N GLU A 32 10.09 8.03 -4.02
CA GLU A 32 10.32 8.45 -2.65
C GLU A 32 10.68 7.29 -1.72
N TYR A 33 10.01 6.14 -1.87
CA TYR A 33 10.29 4.96 -1.05
C TYR A 33 11.31 4.00 -1.69
N ASP A 34 11.77 4.30 -2.91
CA ASP A 34 12.59 3.41 -3.72
C ASP A 34 11.99 1.99 -3.76
N ILE A 35 10.68 1.89 -3.95
CA ILE A 35 9.89 0.72 -3.56
C ILE A 35 10.21 -0.53 -4.41
N LYS A 36 10.81 -0.35 -5.58
CA LYS A 36 11.14 -1.40 -6.54
C LYS A 36 12.53 -2.00 -6.34
N SER A 37 13.42 -1.37 -5.56
CA SER A 37 14.84 -1.74 -5.54
C SER A 37 15.15 -3.16 -5.10
N GLU A 38 14.19 -3.80 -4.43
CA GLU A 38 14.31 -5.16 -3.92
C GLU A 38 13.50 -6.18 -4.74
N GLY A 39 12.66 -5.74 -5.68
CA GLY A 39 11.72 -6.60 -6.43
C GLY A 39 10.56 -7.17 -5.60
N TYR A 40 10.59 -7.00 -4.28
CA TYR A 40 9.57 -7.46 -3.34
C TYR A 40 9.12 -6.33 -2.42
N ILE A 41 7.84 -6.38 -2.05
CA ILE A 41 7.22 -5.45 -1.12
C ILE A 41 6.40 -6.21 -0.09
N TYR A 42 6.14 -5.56 1.04
CA TYR A 42 5.20 -6.02 2.05
C TYR A 42 3.90 -5.23 1.96
N LEU A 43 2.78 -5.94 2.05
CA LEU A 43 1.47 -5.35 2.25
C LEU A 43 1.02 -5.59 3.67
N MET A 44 0.49 -4.56 4.32
CA MET A 44 -0.19 -4.66 5.61
C MET A 44 -1.63 -4.20 5.44
N THR A 45 -2.59 -4.92 6.00
CA THR A 45 -3.99 -4.48 6.00
C THR A 45 -4.14 -3.08 6.60
N GLY A 46 -4.94 -2.25 5.94
CA GLY A 46 -5.23 -0.89 6.37
C GLY A 46 -6.00 -0.85 7.69
N SER A 47 -6.13 0.35 8.25
CA SER A 47 -6.99 0.55 9.41
C SER A 47 -8.47 0.38 9.03
N LYS A 48 -9.33 0.03 10.01
CA LYS A 48 -10.79 -0.01 9.80
C LYS A 48 -11.38 1.31 9.29
N ALA A 49 -10.70 2.43 9.51
CA ALA A 49 -11.19 3.75 9.11
C ALA A 49 -10.73 4.17 7.71
N THR A 50 -9.78 3.44 7.09
CA THR A 50 -9.19 3.79 5.79
C THR A 50 -9.31 2.66 4.77
N GLY A 51 -9.49 1.42 5.23
CA GLY A 51 -9.47 0.23 4.38
C GLY A 51 -8.15 0.08 3.62
N GLY A 52 -8.17 -0.77 2.59
CA GLY A 52 -7.04 -0.99 1.70
C GLY A 52 -5.80 -1.53 2.42
N PHE A 53 -4.61 -1.05 2.04
CA PHE A 53 -3.34 -1.59 2.55
C PHE A 53 -2.21 -0.55 2.61
N CYS A 54 -1.24 -0.78 3.49
CA CYS A 54 0.04 -0.08 3.51
C CYS A 54 1.10 -0.85 2.72
N VAL A 55 2.01 -0.12 2.09
CA VAL A 55 3.08 -0.64 1.25
C VAL A 55 4.43 -0.26 1.86
N MET A 56 5.33 -1.24 1.97
CA MET A 56 6.69 -1.10 2.50
C MET A 56 7.66 -1.99 1.72
N ARG A 57 8.96 -1.68 1.75
CA ARG A 57 10.03 -2.62 1.35
C ARG A 57 10.89 -3.00 2.54
N LYS A 58 11.66 -4.09 2.43
CA LYS A 58 12.42 -4.66 3.55
C LYS A 58 13.48 -3.70 4.07
N GLY A 59 14.21 -3.03 3.18
CA GLY A 59 15.28 -2.12 3.56
C GLY A 59 14.81 -0.87 4.32
N LEU A 60 13.52 -0.55 4.28
CA LEU A 60 12.91 0.47 5.15
C LEU A 60 12.26 -0.14 6.39
N LEU A 61 11.58 -1.27 6.25
CA LEU A 61 10.86 -1.92 7.35
C LEU A 61 11.80 -2.54 8.39
N TYR A 62 12.77 -3.35 7.96
CA TYR A 62 13.64 -4.13 8.84
C TYR A 62 14.49 -3.28 9.81
N PRO A 63 15.14 -2.17 9.40
CA PRO A 63 15.90 -1.33 10.33
C PRO A 63 15.03 -0.37 11.16
N SER A 64 13.72 -0.30 10.88
CA SER A 64 12.82 0.62 11.58
C SER A 64 12.41 0.12 12.98
N LYS A 65 11.70 0.95 13.73
CA LYS A 65 11.04 0.54 14.99
C LYS A 65 10.03 -0.60 14.79
N LEU A 66 9.52 -0.79 13.57
CA LEU A 66 8.61 -1.87 13.20
C LEU A 66 9.32 -3.11 12.65
N GLY A 67 10.65 -3.12 12.61
CA GLY A 67 11.44 -4.27 12.13
C GLY A 67 11.16 -5.58 12.88
N HIS A 68 10.65 -5.47 14.11
CA HIS A 68 10.23 -6.61 14.91
C HIS A 68 9.11 -7.46 14.26
N ILE A 69 8.31 -6.87 13.36
CA ILE A 69 7.34 -7.62 12.53
C ILE A 69 8.07 -8.73 11.75
N LEU A 70 9.24 -8.42 11.17
CA LEU A 70 10.01 -9.39 10.39
C LEU A 70 10.81 -10.32 11.30
N THR A 71 11.40 -9.84 12.41
CA THR A 71 12.16 -10.72 13.31
C THR A 71 11.26 -11.75 14.02
N ASP A 72 10.03 -11.38 14.34
CA ASP A 72 9.07 -12.26 14.99
C ASP A 72 8.41 -13.23 13.99
N ASN A 73 8.39 -12.88 12.69
CA ASN A 73 7.78 -13.67 11.63
C ASN A 73 8.84 -14.06 10.60
N LYS A 74 9.63 -15.09 10.93
CA LYS A 74 10.75 -15.55 10.09
C LYS A 74 10.33 -15.78 8.63
N GLY A 75 9.15 -16.35 8.42
CA GLY A 75 8.60 -16.62 7.09
C GLY A 75 8.31 -15.39 6.22
N LEU A 76 7.94 -14.25 6.84
CA LEU A 76 7.86 -12.96 6.13
C LEU A 76 9.26 -12.39 5.87
N CYS A 77 10.17 -12.56 6.83
CA CYS A 77 11.52 -12.04 6.73
C CYS A 77 12.33 -12.71 5.62
N ASP A 78 12.24 -14.02 5.48
CA ASP A 78 12.97 -14.81 4.49
C ASP A 78 12.16 -15.14 3.23
N TYR A 79 10.94 -14.60 3.10
CA TYR A 79 10.02 -14.84 1.99
C TYR A 79 9.66 -16.33 1.80
N SER A 80 9.70 -17.13 2.88
CA SER A 80 9.36 -18.56 2.80
C SER A 80 7.88 -18.87 2.94
N ILE A 81 7.05 -17.94 3.44
CA ILE A 81 5.59 -18.08 3.28
C ILE A 81 5.22 -17.91 1.80
N PRO A 82 4.14 -18.55 1.32
CA PRO A 82 3.64 -18.33 -0.03
C PRO A 82 3.39 -16.85 -0.33
N MET A 83 3.75 -16.42 -1.54
CA MET A 83 3.52 -15.06 -2.01
C MET A 83 2.02 -14.72 -1.93
N GLY A 84 1.70 -13.54 -1.41
CA GLY A 84 0.31 -13.08 -1.26
C GLY A 84 -0.44 -13.68 -0.08
N GLU A 85 0.11 -14.68 0.63
CA GLU A 85 -0.53 -15.26 1.81
C GLU A 85 -0.45 -14.28 2.99
N PHE A 86 -1.62 -13.84 3.46
CA PHE A 86 -1.74 -12.94 4.60
C PHE A 86 -1.66 -13.69 5.93
N ILE A 87 -0.63 -13.39 6.72
CA ILE A 87 -0.50 -13.90 8.08
C ILE A 87 -0.93 -12.86 9.12
N PRO A 88 -1.70 -13.23 10.15
CA PRO A 88 -2.10 -12.31 11.21
C PRO A 88 -0.94 -12.04 12.18
N TYR A 89 -0.73 -10.78 12.53
CA TYR A 89 0.23 -10.35 13.54
C TYR A 89 -0.26 -9.08 14.25
N LYS A 90 -0.41 -9.16 15.58
CA LYS A 90 -0.81 -8.04 16.47
C LYS A 90 -1.98 -7.18 15.93
N GLY A 91 -3.04 -7.84 15.46
CA GLY A 91 -4.27 -7.17 15.01
C GLY A 91 -4.24 -6.59 13.60
N ARG A 92 -3.18 -6.85 12.83
CA ARG A 92 -3.08 -6.61 11.38
C ARG A 92 -2.72 -7.90 10.68
N SER A 93 -2.87 -7.93 9.37
CA SER A 93 -2.36 -9.04 8.55
C SER A 93 -1.32 -8.51 7.58
N TYR A 94 -0.33 -9.35 7.29
CA TYR A 94 0.83 -9.00 6.48
C TYR A 94 1.10 -10.09 5.46
N CYS A 95 1.47 -9.70 4.25
CA CYS A 95 2.00 -10.61 3.24
C CYS A 95 3.16 -9.94 2.52
N TRP A 96 3.81 -10.69 1.62
CA TRP A 96 4.75 -10.15 0.66
C TRP A 96 4.30 -10.47 -0.76
N ILE A 97 4.61 -9.59 -1.70
CA ILE A 97 4.39 -9.80 -3.14
C ILE A 97 5.54 -9.23 -3.96
N THR A 98 5.61 -9.61 -5.23
CA THR A 98 6.51 -9.00 -6.21
C THR A 98 5.97 -7.66 -6.71
N ILE A 99 6.88 -6.77 -7.07
CA ILE A 99 6.59 -5.52 -7.79
C ILE A 99 7.45 -5.49 -9.05
N ASP A 100 6.89 -5.04 -10.17
CA ASP A 100 7.65 -4.96 -11.42
C ASP A 100 8.46 -3.66 -11.55
N ASP A 101 9.26 -3.57 -12.61
CA ASP A 101 10.11 -2.41 -12.91
C ASP A 101 9.32 -1.13 -13.23
N SER A 102 8.02 -1.22 -13.50
CA SER A 102 7.14 -0.06 -13.67
C SER A 102 6.51 0.40 -12.35
N GLY A 103 6.60 -0.41 -11.29
CA GLY A 103 5.98 -0.15 -9.99
C GLY A 103 4.52 -0.60 -9.95
N ARG A 104 4.16 -1.54 -10.82
CA ARG A 104 2.86 -2.21 -10.82
C ARG A 104 2.92 -3.48 -9.99
N ILE A 105 1.81 -3.75 -9.31
CA ILE A 105 1.59 -4.99 -8.57
C ILE A 105 0.37 -5.73 -9.11
N GLN A 106 0.32 -7.02 -8.82
CA GLN A 106 -0.76 -7.91 -9.20
C GLN A 106 -1.33 -8.56 -7.94
N LEU A 107 -2.58 -8.25 -7.60
CA LEU A 107 -3.27 -8.90 -6.48
C LEU A 107 -3.96 -10.18 -6.96
N THR A 108 -4.01 -11.19 -6.09
CA THR A 108 -4.86 -12.38 -6.32
C THR A 108 -6.30 -12.09 -5.89
N ASP A 109 -7.25 -12.90 -6.36
CA ASP A 109 -8.65 -12.76 -5.94
C ASP A 109 -8.83 -12.93 -4.41
N GLU A 110 -8.03 -13.79 -3.79
CA GLU A 110 -8.02 -13.97 -2.34
C GLU A 110 -7.52 -12.71 -1.62
N MET A 111 -6.44 -12.09 -2.11
CA MET A 111 -5.95 -10.83 -1.55
C MET A 111 -6.99 -9.71 -1.69
N MET A 112 -7.64 -9.62 -2.86
CA MET A 112 -8.73 -8.68 -3.10
C MET A 112 -9.86 -8.87 -2.09
N HIS A 113 -10.27 -10.13 -1.86
CA HIS A 113 -11.28 -10.46 -0.86
C HIS A 113 -10.87 -10.07 0.56
N ILE A 114 -9.67 -10.41 1.01
CA ILE A 114 -9.16 -10.07 2.35
C ILE A 114 -9.10 -8.55 2.57
N LEU A 115 -8.74 -7.81 1.53
CA LEU A 115 -8.61 -6.35 1.57
C LEU A 115 -9.94 -5.62 1.34
N ASN A 116 -11.03 -6.35 1.06
CA ASN A 116 -12.34 -5.82 0.64
C ASN A 116 -12.22 -4.87 -0.55
N LEU A 117 -11.53 -5.32 -1.60
CA LEU A 117 -11.29 -4.56 -2.82
C LEU A 117 -12.02 -5.18 -4.00
N GLU A 118 -12.37 -4.33 -4.96
CA GLU A 118 -13.05 -4.71 -6.20
C GLU A 118 -12.45 -3.97 -7.41
N ASN A 119 -12.59 -4.56 -8.58
CA ASN A 119 -12.09 -3.97 -9.82
C ASN A 119 -12.83 -2.67 -10.12
N GLY A 120 -12.09 -1.64 -10.54
CA GLY A 120 -12.61 -0.29 -10.76
C GLY A 120 -12.60 0.60 -9.52
N MET A 121 -12.30 0.08 -8.32
CA MET A 121 -12.13 0.94 -7.14
C MET A 121 -10.94 1.89 -7.31
N GLU A 122 -11.12 3.13 -6.84
CA GLU A 122 -10.05 4.11 -6.69
C GLU A 122 -9.42 3.99 -5.31
N LEU A 123 -8.11 3.75 -5.29
CA LEU A 123 -7.30 3.77 -4.06
C LEU A 123 -6.56 5.09 -3.95
N LEU A 124 -6.73 5.80 -2.84
CA LEU A 124 -6.00 7.02 -2.56
C LEU A 124 -4.60 6.68 -2.03
N SER A 125 -3.56 7.10 -2.74
CA SER A 125 -2.18 6.90 -2.33
C SER A 125 -1.73 8.02 -1.39
N ILE A 126 -1.56 7.68 -0.12
CA ILE A 126 -1.35 8.61 1.00
C ILE A 126 0.04 8.40 1.57
N ARG A 127 0.82 9.47 1.64
CA ARG A 127 2.12 9.48 2.34
C ARG A 127 1.88 9.30 3.85
N SER A 128 2.27 8.16 4.40
CA SER A 128 1.93 7.78 5.78
C SER A 128 3.07 8.00 6.76
N SER A 129 4.27 7.53 6.45
CA SER A 129 5.50 7.75 7.23
C SER A 129 6.72 7.79 6.32
N ASP A 130 7.91 7.85 6.92
CA ASP A 130 9.21 7.70 6.26
C ASP A 130 9.47 6.29 5.71
N ILE A 131 8.75 5.27 6.19
CA ILE A 131 8.95 3.87 5.78
C ILE A 131 7.79 3.25 4.99
N ALA A 132 6.63 3.92 4.94
CA ALA A 132 5.42 3.38 4.32
C ALA A 132 4.51 4.45 3.73
N PHE A 133 3.81 4.07 2.66
CA PHE A 133 2.63 4.78 2.16
C PHE A 133 1.40 3.87 2.23
N THR A 134 0.21 4.46 2.13
CA THR A 134 -1.07 3.74 2.22
C THR A 134 -1.84 3.88 0.92
N MET A 135 -2.34 2.77 0.40
CA MET A 135 -3.37 2.70 -0.64
C MET A 135 -4.73 2.58 0.07
N GLY A 136 -5.35 3.72 0.37
CA GLY A 136 -6.60 3.78 1.12
C GLY A 136 -7.81 3.56 0.22
N ALA A 137 -8.73 2.70 0.64
CA ALA A 137 -9.91 2.32 -0.15
C ALA A 137 -11.20 3.05 0.27
N GLU A 138 -11.24 3.59 1.50
CA GLU A 138 -12.45 4.23 2.04
C GLU A 138 -12.13 5.26 3.14
N GLY A 139 -13.18 5.94 3.59
CA GLY A 139 -13.14 6.81 4.77
C GLY A 139 -12.95 8.30 4.50
N PRO A 140 -12.81 9.11 5.55
CA PRO A 140 -12.98 10.57 5.46
C PRO A 140 -11.99 11.28 4.53
N LEU A 141 -10.80 10.71 4.33
CA LEU A 141 -9.80 11.32 3.47
C LEU A 141 -10.14 11.13 1.98
N LEU A 142 -10.75 10.00 1.62
CA LEU A 142 -11.25 9.76 0.26
C LEU A 142 -12.43 10.66 -0.06
N GLU A 143 -13.36 10.85 0.87
CA GLU A 143 -14.49 11.78 0.68
C GLU A 143 -14.00 13.21 0.45
N LYS A 144 -12.95 13.63 1.17
CA LYS A 144 -12.32 14.93 0.93
C LYS A 144 -11.59 14.99 -0.41
N ALA A 145 -10.96 13.90 -0.85
CA ALA A 145 -10.32 13.82 -2.16
C ALA A 145 -11.34 13.95 -3.31
N LYS A 146 -12.57 13.47 -3.13
CA LYS A 146 -13.67 13.68 -4.10
C LYS A 146 -14.13 15.13 -4.18
N GLN A 147 -14.02 15.88 -3.09
CA GLN A 147 -14.42 17.29 -3.00
C GLN A 147 -13.27 18.27 -3.28
N PHE A 148 -12.06 17.76 -3.49
CA PHE A 148 -10.89 18.58 -3.75
C PHE A 148 -10.99 19.19 -5.14
N SER A 149 -10.93 20.52 -5.23
CA SER A 149 -11.08 21.25 -6.50
C SER A 149 -9.79 21.30 -7.34
N GLY A 150 -8.66 20.85 -6.79
CA GLY A 150 -7.41 20.73 -7.54
C GLY A 150 -7.26 19.36 -8.20
N GLU A 151 -6.17 19.20 -8.95
CA GLU A 151 -5.87 17.95 -9.63
C GLU A 151 -5.24 16.93 -8.67
N ILE A 152 -5.74 15.70 -8.73
CA ILE A 152 -5.11 14.52 -8.13
C ILE A 152 -4.87 13.55 -9.29
N GLU A 153 -3.61 13.31 -9.61
CA GLU A 153 -3.23 12.41 -10.70
C GLU A 153 -3.74 10.99 -10.45
N VAL A 154 -4.17 10.33 -11.52
CA VAL A 154 -4.78 8.99 -11.50
C VAL A 154 -3.92 8.03 -12.33
N TYR A 155 -3.62 6.87 -11.75
CA TYR A 155 -2.76 5.82 -12.28
C TYR A 155 -3.58 4.52 -12.54
#